data_AF-F0QBC1-F1
#
_entry.id   AF-F0QBC1-F1
#
_cell.length_a   1.000
_cell.length_b   1.000
_cell.length_c   1.000
_cell.angle_alpha   90.00
_cell.angle_beta   90.00
_cell.angle_gamma   90.00
#
_symmetry.space_group_name_H-M   'P 1'
#
loop_
_entity.id
_entity.type
_entity.pdbx_description
1 polymer ?
#
loop_
_entity_poly.entity_id
_entity_poly.type
_entity_poly.pdbx_seq_one_letter_code
_entity_poly.pdbx_strand_id
1 'polypeptide(L)'
;MTCIKQEIRPVALLSALGVGSLALLTLGLQPILLGELLEAGRLGLDGLGAVAMAEIVALALGVLLGDQMLPLRLLPLATAGATLAAAALDWGTLHASGVPGFALVRGAAGLAEGILVWGTTAVIVRSAQPDRIAGAFFVTQTAAQALVGLLLAHVVIPAHGWQGAFGLLAALLLLPALLAPALPRSLQPLPVADNGGFAWTPARAVPLLAAFLQLSTLGALWAYVEPLGRDAGLSATGVQTLVAACLGIQVVGGSCGSALVRTVGAPAVLLPASLLLGAVALSVPATAGGGATAFVLLCGLFAFLWLFITPFQMRLAFDVDPSGRVASLVPAAQLFGIACGPLVASFFVEGEQAQAVPLVSAAFGAAAVLVLALGTVRQRRALAG
;
A
#
# COMPACT_ATOMS: atom_id res chain seq x y z
N MET A 1 32.99 2.85 -1.79
CA MET A 1 32.61 1.56 -2.40
C MET A 1 31.61 1.84 -3.51
N THR A 2 32.04 1.71 -4.76
CA THR A 2 31.21 1.93 -5.95
C THR A 2 30.21 0.77 -6.05
N CYS A 3 28.93 1.08 -5.83
CA CYS A 3 27.84 0.17 -6.16
C CYS A 3 27.96 -0.17 -7.66
N ILE A 4 28.32 -1.41 -8.00
CA ILE A 4 28.30 -1.88 -9.38
C ILE A 4 26.83 -2.02 -9.74
N LYS A 5 26.22 -0.92 -10.17
CA LYS A 5 24.86 -0.94 -10.65
C LYS A 5 24.84 -1.65 -12.00
N GLN A 6 24.03 -2.69 -12.13
CA GLN A 6 24.01 -3.54 -13.31
C GLN A 6 23.11 -2.94 -14.39
N GLU A 7 23.56 -2.95 -15.64
CA GLU A 7 22.68 -2.74 -16.78
C GLU A 7 21.81 -3.98 -16.98
N ILE A 8 20.55 -3.88 -16.56
CA ILE A 8 19.54 -4.92 -16.76
C ILE A 8 18.89 -4.69 -18.12
N ARG A 9 18.72 -5.77 -18.90
CA ARG A 9 18.09 -5.70 -20.22
C ARG A 9 16.69 -5.05 -20.11
N PRO A 10 16.29 -4.16 -21.04
CA PRO A 10 15.00 -3.46 -20.95
C PRO A 10 13.80 -4.39 -20.81
N VAL A 11 13.80 -5.52 -21.54
CA VAL A 11 12.72 -6.52 -21.47
C VAL A 11 12.62 -7.12 -20.06
N ALA A 12 13.75 -7.50 -19.45
CA ALA A 12 13.78 -8.07 -18.11
C ALA A 12 13.29 -7.07 -17.06
N LEU A 13 13.64 -5.79 -17.24
CA LEU A 13 13.15 -4.70 -16.39
C LEU A 13 11.64 -4.52 -16.52
N LEU A 14 11.12 -4.41 -17.75
CA LEU A 14 9.69 -4.27 -18.01
C LEU A 14 8.90 -5.48 -17.49
N SER A 15 9.41 -6.69 -17.66
CA SER A 15 8.83 -7.91 -17.10
C SER A 15 8.76 -7.85 -15.57
N ALA A 16 9.82 -7.41 -14.89
CA ALA A 16 9.81 -7.26 -13.43
C ALA A 16 8.79 -6.23 -12.98
N LEU A 17 8.74 -5.05 -13.62
CA LEU A 17 7.76 -4.01 -13.29
C LEU A 17 6.32 -4.51 -13.51
N GLY A 18 6.07 -5.26 -14.59
CA GLY A 18 4.78 -5.87 -14.88
C GLY A 18 4.38 -6.91 -13.84
N VAL A 19 5.29 -7.79 -13.44
CA VAL A 19 5.08 -8.80 -12.38
C VAL A 19 4.63 -8.13 -11.08
N GLY A 20 5.38 -7.13 -10.60
CA GLY A 20 5.04 -6.44 -9.35
C GLY A 20 3.76 -5.62 -9.44
N SER A 21 3.48 -5.03 -10.60
CA SER A 21 2.25 -4.24 -10.81
C SER A 21 1.01 -5.13 -10.76
N LEU A 22 1.09 -6.32 -11.33
CA LEU A 22 0.03 -7.33 -11.27
C LEU A 22 -0.13 -7.90 -9.87
N ALA A 23 0.99 -8.17 -9.17
CA ALA A 23 0.98 -8.67 -7.80
C ALA A 23 0.34 -7.70 -6.79
N LEU A 24 0.41 -6.39 -7.04
CA LEU A 24 -0.16 -5.38 -6.16
C LEU A 24 -1.58 -4.95 -6.54
N LEU A 25 -2.20 -5.56 -7.55
CA LEU A 25 -3.56 -5.20 -7.95
C LEU A 25 -4.54 -5.27 -6.78
N THR A 26 -4.53 -6.37 -6.03
CA THR A 26 -5.48 -6.59 -4.93
C THR A 26 -5.33 -5.54 -3.83
N LEU A 27 -4.10 -5.17 -3.47
CA LEU A 27 -3.83 -4.14 -2.46
C LEU A 27 -4.49 -2.79 -2.82
N GLY A 28 -4.37 -2.36 -4.08
CA GLY A 28 -4.97 -1.11 -4.56
C GLY A 28 -6.47 -1.20 -4.83
N LEU A 29 -6.99 -2.40 -5.06
CA LEU A 29 -8.41 -2.64 -5.36
C LEU A 29 -9.20 -3.12 -4.15
N GLN A 30 -8.55 -3.25 -2.99
CA GLN A 30 -9.12 -3.82 -1.78
C GLN A 30 -10.48 -3.20 -1.38
N PRO A 31 -10.71 -1.87 -1.46
CA PRO A 31 -12.01 -1.30 -1.12
C PRO A 31 -13.13 -1.78 -2.05
N ILE A 32 -12.83 -1.92 -3.35
CA ILE A 32 -13.78 -2.46 -4.34
C ILE A 32 -14.06 -3.93 -4.03
N LEU A 33 -13.01 -4.73 -3.85
CA LEU A 33 -13.14 -6.19 -3.71
C LEU A 33 -13.81 -6.60 -2.40
N LEU A 34 -13.37 -6.02 -1.28
CA LEU A 34 -13.97 -6.32 0.03
C LEU A 34 -15.33 -5.64 0.20
N GLY A 35 -15.52 -4.47 -0.42
CA GLY A 35 -16.81 -3.80 -0.50
C GLY A 35 -17.86 -4.65 -1.21
N GLU A 36 -17.51 -5.28 -2.33
CA GLU A 36 -18.38 -6.21 -3.05
C GLU A 36 -18.71 -7.48 -2.26
N LEU A 37 -17.74 -8.03 -1.50
CA LEU A 37 -18.00 -9.16 -0.60
C LEU A 37 -18.95 -8.77 0.54
N LEU A 38 -18.85 -7.53 1.03
CA LEU A 38 -19.76 -6.96 2.02
C LEU A 38 -21.17 -6.80 1.43
N GLU A 39 -21.30 -6.16 0.26
CA GLU A 39 -22.61 -5.97 -0.40
C GLU A 39 -23.28 -7.32 -0.72
N ALA A 40 -22.50 -8.34 -1.08
CA ALA A 40 -23.00 -9.69 -1.32
C ALA A 40 -23.32 -10.48 -0.03
N GLY A 41 -23.18 -9.89 1.15
CA GLY A 41 -23.42 -10.55 2.45
C GLY A 41 -22.46 -11.72 2.74
N ARG A 42 -21.30 -11.75 2.08
CA ARG A 42 -20.28 -12.79 2.27
C ARG A 42 -19.35 -12.48 3.44
N LEU A 43 -19.18 -11.19 3.75
CA LEU A 43 -18.32 -10.68 4.82
C LEU A 43 -19.06 -9.60 5.61
N GLY A 44 -18.93 -9.59 6.93
CA GLY A 44 -19.41 -8.49 7.77
C GLY A 44 -18.42 -7.31 7.79
N LEU A 45 -18.89 -6.12 8.19
CA LEU A 45 -18.04 -4.94 8.32
C LEU A 45 -16.91 -5.10 9.36
N ASP A 46 -17.18 -5.88 10.41
CA ASP A 46 -16.24 -6.29 11.45
C ASP A 46 -15.16 -7.22 10.91
N GLY A 47 -15.50 -8.06 9.92
CA GLY A 47 -14.56 -8.96 9.25
C GLY A 47 -13.67 -8.29 8.20
N LEU A 48 -14.13 -7.17 7.63
CA LEU A 48 -13.46 -6.48 6.52
C LEU A 48 -12.02 -6.09 6.86
N GLY A 49 -11.82 -5.43 7.99
CA GLY A 49 -10.50 -5.00 8.44
C GLY A 49 -9.54 -6.16 8.72
N ALA A 50 -10.05 -7.27 9.25
CA ALA A 50 -9.26 -8.46 9.54
C ALA A 50 -8.78 -9.17 8.27
N VAL A 51 -9.65 -9.33 7.26
CA VAL A 51 -9.28 -9.90 5.96
C VAL A 51 -8.25 -9.01 5.25
N ALA A 52 -8.49 -7.69 5.26
CA ALA A 52 -7.56 -6.73 4.67
C ALA A 52 -6.18 -6.80 5.32
N MET A 53 -6.13 -6.79 6.65
CA MET A 53 -4.89 -6.90 7.42
C MET A 53 -4.16 -8.23 7.14
N ALA A 54 -4.89 -9.35 7.11
CA ALA A 54 -4.30 -10.67 6.89
C ALA A 54 -3.54 -10.72 5.56
N GLU A 55 -4.13 -10.18 4.50
CA GLU A 55 -3.51 -10.09 3.18
C GLU A 55 -2.27 -9.20 3.17
N ILE A 56 -2.37 -7.99 3.73
CA ILE A 56 -1.27 -6.99 3.71
C ILE A 56 -0.07 -7.47 4.53
N VAL A 57 -0.31 -8.03 5.72
CA VAL A 57 0.75 -8.58 6.57
C VAL A 57 1.38 -9.79 5.89
N ALA A 58 0.57 -10.69 5.32
CA ALA A 58 1.08 -11.85 4.61
C ALA A 58 1.90 -11.47 3.37
N LEU A 59 1.51 -10.40 2.66
CA LEU A 59 2.30 -9.82 1.57
C LEU A 59 3.66 -9.32 2.05
N ALA A 60 3.69 -8.60 3.18
CA ALA A 60 4.96 -8.18 3.80
C ALA A 60 5.86 -9.39 4.13
N LEU A 61 5.26 -10.44 4.70
CA LEU A 61 5.96 -11.68 5.03
C LEU A 61 6.47 -12.39 3.76
N GLY A 62 5.68 -12.41 2.68
CA GLY A 62 6.09 -12.99 1.40
C GLY A 62 7.32 -12.30 0.82
N VAL A 63 7.39 -10.97 0.92
CA VAL A 63 8.57 -10.20 0.51
C VAL A 63 9.80 -10.59 1.35
N LEU A 64 9.63 -10.68 2.67
CA LEU A 64 10.71 -11.02 3.60
C LEU A 64 11.23 -12.46 3.40
N LEU A 65 10.32 -13.42 3.26
CA LEU A 65 10.67 -14.82 2.99
C LEU A 65 11.36 -14.97 1.64
N GLY A 66 10.92 -14.22 0.62
CA GLY A 66 11.61 -14.14 -0.65
C GLY A 66 13.06 -13.70 -0.48
N ASP A 67 13.30 -12.63 0.26
CA ASP A 67 14.64 -12.07 0.45
C ASP A 67 15.57 -12.99 1.26
N GLN A 68 15.05 -13.66 2.30
CA GLN A 68 15.86 -14.49 3.18
C GLN A 68 16.06 -15.92 2.68
N MET A 69 15.06 -16.49 2.00
CA MET A 69 15.02 -17.93 1.71
C MET A 69 15.22 -18.27 0.24
N LEU A 70 14.88 -17.37 -0.69
CA LEU A 70 14.90 -17.68 -2.13
C LEU A 70 16.18 -17.16 -2.79
N PRO A 71 17.01 -18.05 -3.36
CA PRO A 71 18.20 -17.62 -4.06
C PRO A 71 17.82 -16.92 -5.38
N LEU A 72 18.47 -15.78 -5.66
CA LEU A 72 18.18 -14.95 -6.86
C LEU A 72 18.27 -15.72 -8.19
N ARG A 73 19.03 -16.82 -8.25
CA ARG A 73 19.11 -17.68 -9.45
C ARG A 73 17.79 -18.38 -9.78
N LEU A 74 16.93 -18.58 -8.78
CA LEU A 74 15.61 -19.18 -8.92
C LEU A 74 14.53 -18.14 -9.17
N LEU A 75 14.87 -16.86 -9.35
CA LEU A 75 13.89 -15.79 -9.51
C LEU A 75 12.80 -16.11 -10.56
N PRO A 76 13.12 -16.52 -11.81
CA PRO A 76 12.07 -16.94 -12.77
C PRO A 76 11.17 -18.07 -12.26
N LEU A 77 11.73 -19.08 -11.60
CA LEU A 77 10.97 -20.24 -11.12
C LEU A 77 10.10 -19.86 -9.92
N ALA A 78 10.64 -19.08 -8.98
CA ALA A 78 9.93 -18.54 -7.84
C ALA A 78 8.77 -17.66 -8.29
N THR A 79 8.99 -16.79 -9.28
CA THR A 79 7.92 -16.00 -9.91
C THR A 79 6.86 -16.94 -10.48
N ALA A 80 7.21 -17.88 -11.36
CA ALA A 80 6.23 -18.79 -11.96
C ALA A 80 5.40 -19.56 -10.91
N GLY A 81 6.05 -20.10 -9.87
CA GLY A 81 5.37 -20.81 -8.79
C GLY A 81 4.45 -19.91 -7.95
N ALA A 82 4.95 -18.74 -7.53
CA ALA A 82 4.16 -17.78 -6.75
C ALA A 82 2.98 -17.23 -7.56
N THR A 83 3.16 -17.02 -8.86
CA THR A 83 2.11 -16.60 -9.78
C THR A 83 0.98 -17.63 -9.87
N LEU A 84 1.31 -18.91 -10.06
CA LEU A 84 0.31 -19.98 -10.08
C LEU A 84 -0.41 -20.12 -8.74
N ALA A 85 0.33 -19.99 -7.62
CA ALA A 85 -0.25 -20.02 -6.28
C ALA A 85 -1.21 -18.85 -6.06
N ALA A 86 -0.80 -17.62 -6.37
CA ALA A 86 -1.63 -16.42 -6.21
C ALA A 86 -2.91 -16.50 -7.07
N ALA A 87 -2.79 -16.88 -8.34
CA ALA A 87 -3.94 -17.08 -9.22
C ALA A 87 -4.91 -18.15 -8.71
N ALA A 88 -4.39 -19.27 -8.19
CA ALA A 88 -5.21 -20.33 -7.60
C ALA A 88 -5.91 -19.87 -6.30
N LEU A 89 -5.29 -19.00 -5.51
CA LEU A 89 -5.85 -18.48 -4.26
C LEU A 89 -6.88 -17.37 -4.51
N ASP A 90 -6.68 -16.53 -5.53
CA ASP A 90 -7.69 -15.59 -6.01
C ASP A 90 -8.93 -16.34 -6.50
N TRP A 91 -8.74 -17.41 -7.30
CA TRP A 91 -9.83 -18.30 -7.66
C TRP A 91 -10.44 -19.01 -6.44
N GLY A 92 -9.61 -19.45 -5.51
CA GLY A 92 -10.03 -20.08 -4.25
C GLY A 92 -10.91 -19.18 -3.38
N THR A 93 -10.81 -17.86 -3.54
CA THR A 93 -11.65 -16.88 -2.83
C THR A 93 -13.14 -17.07 -3.17
N LEU A 94 -13.46 -17.60 -4.34
CA LEU A 94 -14.84 -17.95 -4.74
C LEU A 94 -15.47 -19.02 -3.85
N HIS A 95 -14.65 -19.86 -3.24
CA HIS A 95 -15.08 -20.99 -2.42
C HIS A 95 -14.95 -20.71 -0.91
N ALA A 96 -14.41 -19.54 -0.54
CA ALA A 96 -14.27 -19.14 0.85
C ALA A 96 -15.62 -18.69 1.45
N SER A 97 -15.74 -18.86 2.75
CA SER A 97 -16.91 -18.46 3.53
C SER A 97 -16.51 -18.04 4.94
N GLY A 98 -17.15 -16.99 5.44
CA GLY A 98 -16.89 -16.45 6.77
C GLY A 98 -15.54 -15.74 6.87
N VAL A 99 -15.39 -14.92 7.90
CA VAL A 99 -14.19 -14.10 8.13
C VAL A 99 -12.90 -14.96 8.16
N PRO A 100 -12.82 -16.09 8.89
CA PRO A 100 -11.60 -16.88 8.90
C PRO A 100 -11.25 -17.49 7.54
N GLY A 101 -12.26 -17.93 6.77
CA GLY A 101 -12.04 -18.49 5.44
C GLY A 101 -11.48 -17.46 4.47
N PHE A 102 -12.07 -16.26 4.43
CA PHE A 102 -11.57 -15.16 3.63
C PHE A 102 -10.19 -14.69 4.09
N ALA A 103 -9.96 -14.55 5.39
CA ALA A 103 -8.65 -14.15 5.92
C ALA A 103 -7.54 -15.15 5.59
N LEU A 104 -7.84 -16.46 5.65
CA LEU A 104 -6.88 -17.51 5.28
C LEU A 104 -6.55 -17.50 3.79
N VAL A 105 -7.56 -17.46 2.90
CA VAL A 105 -7.30 -17.49 1.47
C VAL A 105 -6.64 -16.20 0.98
N ARG A 106 -7.08 -15.03 1.47
CA ARG A 106 -6.46 -13.74 1.15
C ARG A 106 -5.08 -13.59 1.77
N GLY A 107 -4.88 -14.07 3.00
CA GLY A 107 -3.56 -14.13 3.61
C GLY A 107 -2.60 -15.01 2.81
N ALA A 108 -3.02 -16.21 2.42
CA ALA A 108 -2.20 -17.07 1.57
C ALA A 108 -1.89 -16.41 0.21
N ALA A 109 -2.87 -15.74 -0.41
CA ALA A 109 -2.67 -15.00 -1.66
C ALA A 109 -1.64 -13.88 -1.48
N GLY A 110 -1.79 -13.09 -0.41
CA GLY A 110 -0.84 -12.05 -0.02
C GLY A 110 0.59 -12.60 0.10
N LEU A 111 0.79 -13.73 0.77
CA LEU A 111 2.10 -14.40 0.85
C LEU A 111 2.71 -14.67 -0.53
N ALA A 112 1.92 -15.18 -1.48
CA ALA A 112 2.36 -15.45 -2.84
C ALA A 112 2.64 -14.15 -3.63
N GLU A 113 1.74 -13.17 -3.54
CA GLU A 113 1.91 -11.82 -4.11
C GLU A 113 3.18 -11.14 -3.57
N GLY A 114 3.48 -11.31 -2.28
CA GLY A 114 4.69 -10.81 -1.64
C GLY A 114 5.97 -11.35 -2.25
N ILE A 115 6.01 -12.63 -2.64
CA ILE A 115 7.14 -13.23 -3.35
C ILE A 115 7.31 -12.58 -4.75
N LEU A 116 6.21 -12.26 -5.43
CA LEU A 116 6.25 -11.56 -6.72
C LEU A 116 6.77 -10.12 -6.58
N VAL A 117 6.35 -9.43 -5.50
CA VAL A 117 6.86 -8.11 -5.15
C VAL A 117 8.35 -8.16 -4.81
N TRP A 118 8.81 -9.16 -4.04
CA TRP A 118 10.24 -9.38 -3.80
C TRP A 118 11.02 -9.53 -5.10
N GLY A 119 10.53 -10.32 -6.05
CA GLY A 119 11.20 -10.51 -7.32
C GLY A 119 11.35 -9.19 -8.10
N THR A 120 10.31 -8.36 -8.05
CA THR A 120 10.31 -7.03 -8.65
C THR A 120 11.31 -6.10 -7.97
N THR A 121 11.24 -5.98 -6.65
CA THR A 121 12.14 -5.11 -5.87
C THR A 121 13.59 -5.55 -6.03
N ALA A 122 13.87 -6.86 -6.08
CA ALA A 122 15.22 -7.39 -6.28
C ALA A 122 15.86 -6.92 -7.60
N VAL A 123 15.06 -6.77 -8.67
CA VAL A 123 15.50 -6.21 -9.96
C VAL A 123 15.67 -4.70 -9.87
N ILE A 124 14.71 -3.99 -9.27
CA ILE A 124 14.74 -2.53 -9.14
C ILE A 124 16.00 -2.06 -8.40
N VAL A 125 16.26 -2.59 -7.19
CA VAL A 125 17.36 -2.14 -6.33
C VAL A 125 18.75 -2.43 -6.90
N ARG A 126 18.85 -3.36 -7.86
CA ARG A 126 20.11 -3.76 -8.53
C ARG A 126 20.31 -3.11 -9.90
N SER A 127 19.35 -2.32 -10.35
CA SER A 127 19.43 -1.63 -11.64
C SER A 127 20.35 -0.41 -11.61
N ALA A 128 20.78 0.05 -12.80
CA ALA A 128 21.58 1.28 -13.00
C ALA A 128 20.99 2.55 -12.33
N GLN A 129 19.67 2.70 -12.34
CA GLN A 129 18.97 3.88 -11.83
C GLN A 129 17.77 3.47 -10.96
N PRO A 130 18.04 2.91 -9.76
CA PRO A 130 17.00 2.27 -8.93
C PRO A 130 15.91 3.26 -8.52
N ASP A 131 16.25 4.50 -8.17
CA ASP A 131 15.28 5.53 -7.77
C ASP A 131 14.31 5.86 -8.91
N ARG A 132 14.83 6.04 -10.14
CA ARG A 132 14.01 6.34 -11.32
C ARG A 132 13.09 5.17 -11.66
N ILE A 133 13.62 3.96 -11.56
CA ILE A 133 12.88 2.73 -11.86
C ILE A 133 11.80 2.47 -10.79
N ALA A 134 12.11 2.69 -9.51
CA ALA A 134 11.13 2.63 -8.43
C ALA A 134 10.01 3.65 -8.64
N GLY A 135 10.35 4.88 -9.03
CA GLY A 135 9.34 5.88 -9.41
C GLY A 135 8.46 5.42 -10.58
N ALA A 136 9.06 4.88 -11.65
CA ALA A 136 8.31 4.31 -12.77
C ALA A 136 7.43 3.12 -12.36
N PHE A 137 7.91 2.27 -11.45
CA PHE A 137 7.15 1.16 -10.88
C PHE A 137 5.88 1.65 -10.17
N PHE A 138 6.01 2.62 -9.25
CA PHE A 138 4.86 3.18 -8.53
C PHE A 138 3.83 3.81 -9.48
N VAL A 139 4.28 4.54 -10.51
CA VAL A 139 3.35 5.09 -11.51
C VAL A 139 2.64 3.97 -12.27
N THR A 140 3.38 2.96 -12.72
CA THR A 140 2.85 1.87 -13.55
C THR A 140 1.90 0.98 -12.75
N GLN A 141 2.24 0.62 -11.51
CA GLN A 141 1.38 -0.21 -10.66
C GLN A 141 0.07 0.50 -10.36
N THR A 142 0.12 1.79 -10.02
CA THR A 142 -1.07 2.53 -9.61
C THR A 142 -1.97 2.84 -10.81
N ALA A 143 -1.37 3.09 -11.98
CA ALA A 143 -2.12 3.19 -13.23
C ALA A 143 -2.80 1.85 -13.60
N ALA A 144 -2.12 0.71 -13.41
CA ALA A 144 -2.69 -0.61 -13.63
C ALA A 144 -3.87 -0.87 -12.67
N GLN A 145 -3.72 -0.55 -11.38
CA GLN A 145 -4.80 -0.61 -10.40
C GLN A 145 -5.98 0.28 -10.79
N ALA A 146 -5.74 1.54 -11.19
CA ALA A 146 -6.81 2.45 -11.61
C ALA A 146 -7.56 1.92 -12.84
N LEU A 147 -6.85 1.42 -13.85
CA LEU A 147 -7.44 0.87 -15.06
C LEU A 147 -8.27 -0.40 -14.76
N VAL A 148 -7.71 -1.33 -13.98
CA VAL A 148 -8.45 -2.53 -13.57
C VAL A 148 -9.63 -2.15 -12.68
N GLY A 149 -9.52 -1.16 -11.82
CA GLY A 149 -10.63 -0.64 -11.01
C GLY A 149 -11.78 -0.10 -11.86
N LEU A 150 -11.49 0.66 -12.92
CA LEU A 150 -12.51 1.12 -13.88
C LEU A 150 -13.14 -0.05 -14.64
N LEU A 151 -12.34 -1.03 -15.04
CA LEU A 151 -12.83 -2.25 -15.71
C LEU A 151 -13.75 -3.05 -14.78
N LEU A 152 -13.38 -3.18 -13.51
CA LEU A 152 -14.21 -3.82 -12.49
C LEU A 152 -15.54 -3.08 -12.34
N ALA A 153 -15.48 -1.77 -12.10
CA ALA A 153 -16.65 -0.94 -11.81
C ALA A 153 -17.69 -0.93 -12.95
N HIS A 154 -17.23 -0.83 -14.20
CA HIS A 154 -18.12 -0.57 -15.33
C HIS A 154 -18.41 -1.78 -16.21
N VAL A 155 -17.65 -2.88 -16.09
CA VAL A 155 -17.79 -4.04 -16.99
C VAL A 155 -17.96 -5.33 -16.20
N VAL A 156 -17.04 -5.63 -15.29
CA VAL A 156 -16.97 -6.97 -14.68
C VAL A 156 -18.00 -7.14 -13.58
N ILE A 157 -18.01 -6.24 -12.59
CA ILE A 157 -18.91 -6.33 -11.43
C ILE A 157 -20.39 -6.23 -11.87
N PRO A 158 -20.80 -5.30 -12.75
CA PRO A 158 -22.19 -5.25 -13.19
C PRO A 158 -22.68 -6.52 -13.89
N ALA A 159 -21.79 -7.27 -14.55
CA ALA A 159 -22.15 -8.47 -15.30
C ALA A 159 -21.98 -9.78 -14.50
N HIS A 160 -21.00 -9.85 -13.60
CA HIS A 160 -20.56 -11.09 -12.96
C HIS A 160 -20.39 -10.97 -11.43
N GLY A 161 -20.71 -9.81 -10.85
CA GLY A 161 -20.57 -9.53 -9.41
C GLY A 161 -19.15 -9.70 -8.88
N TRP A 162 -19.05 -9.91 -7.57
CA TRP A 162 -17.80 -10.14 -6.86
C TRP A 162 -17.03 -11.37 -7.38
N GLN A 163 -17.74 -12.41 -7.88
CA GLN A 163 -17.10 -13.59 -8.44
C GLN A 163 -16.32 -13.25 -9.71
N GLY A 164 -16.89 -12.41 -10.57
CA GLY A 164 -16.19 -11.89 -11.75
C GLY A 164 -14.94 -11.11 -11.39
N ALA A 165 -14.99 -10.32 -10.31
CA ALA A 165 -13.85 -9.52 -9.86
C ALA A 165 -12.65 -10.40 -9.48
N PHE A 166 -12.85 -11.39 -8.59
CA PHE A 166 -11.77 -12.33 -8.23
C PHE A 166 -11.38 -13.26 -9.39
N GLY A 167 -12.32 -13.64 -10.26
CA GLY A 167 -12.02 -14.39 -11.48
C GLY A 167 -11.12 -13.62 -12.45
N LEU A 168 -11.35 -12.31 -12.62
CA LEU A 168 -10.48 -11.45 -13.42
C LEU A 168 -9.09 -11.33 -12.80
N LEU A 169 -8.99 -11.11 -11.49
CA LEU A 169 -7.69 -11.03 -10.80
C LEU A 169 -6.90 -12.33 -10.95
N ALA A 170 -7.53 -13.48 -10.75
CA ALA A 170 -6.94 -14.78 -10.98
C ALA A 170 -6.40 -14.91 -12.42
N ALA A 171 -7.16 -14.47 -13.42
CA ALA A 171 -6.75 -14.51 -14.83
C ALA A 171 -5.58 -13.55 -15.13
N LEU A 172 -5.63 -12.31 -14.61
CA LEU A 172 -4.55 -11.33 -14.77
C LEU A 172 -3.26 -11.80 -14.10
N LEU A 173 -3.37 -12.46 -12.95
CA LEU A 173 -2.26 -13.09 -12.27
C LEU A 173 -1.71 -14.31 -13.00
N LEU A 174 -2.24 -14.78 -14.14
CA LEU A 174 -1.52 -15.77 -14.97
C LEU A 174 -0.49 -15.12 -15.90
N LEU A 175 -0.63 -13.83 -16.21
CA LEU A 175 0.29 -13.10 -17.09
C LEU A 175 1.75 -13.05 -16.59
N PRO A 176 2.04 -12.89 -15.28
CA PRO A 176 3.41 -12.90 -14.78
C PRO A 176 4.16 -14.21 -15.08
N ALA A 177 3.47 -15.34 -15.25
CA ALA A 177 4.10 -16.61 -15.61
C ALA A 177 4.66 -16.57 -17.04
N LEU A 178 4.01 -15.82 -17.94
CA LEU A 178 4.51 -15.56 -19.29
C LEU A 178 5.72 -14.60 -19.28
N LEU A 179 5.79 -13.71 -18.28
CA LEU A 179 6.89 -12.77 -18.09
C LEU A 179 8.10 -13.41 -17.37
N ALA A 180 7.88 -14.45 -16.58
CA ALA A 180 8.89 -15.08 -15.74
C ALA A 180 10.15 -15.53 -16.52
N PRO A 181 10.08 -16.13 -17.72
CA PRO A 181 11.27 -16.51 -18.47
C PRO A 181 12.19 -15.36 -18.87
N ALA A 182 11.65 -14.13 -18.95
CA ALA A 182 12.41 -12.93 -19.29
C ALA A 182 13.12 -12.30 -18.07
N LEU A 183 12.81 -12.75 -16.84
CA LEU A 183 13.46 -12.27 -15.63
C LEU A 183 14.93 -12.69 -15.57
N PRO A 184 15.80 -11.86 -14.95
CA PRO A 184 17.22 -12.17 -14.88
C PRO A 184 17.48 -13.40 -14.01
N ARG A 185 18.26 -14.36 -14.55
CA ARG A 185 18.71 -15.57 -13.82
C ARG A 185 19.93 -15.33 -12.95
N SER A 186 20.57 -14.17 -13.09
CA SER A 186 21.74 -13.78 -12.33
C SER A 186 21.65 -12.29 -12.02
N LEU A 187 21.59 -11.98 -10.73
CA LEU A 187 21.61 -10.64 -10.19
C LEU A 187 22.82 -10.54 -9.26
N GLN A 188 23.57 -9.44 -9.36
CA GLN A 188 24.72 -9.25 -8.49
C GLN A 188 24.29 -9.13 -7.01
N PRO A 189 25.05 -9.70 -6.06
CA PRO A 189 24.80 -9.49 -4.64
C PRO A 189 24.84 -7.98 -4.31
N LEU A 190 23.95 -7.55 -3.43
CA LEU A 190 24.07 -6.19 -2.87
C LEU A 190 25.25 -6.17 -1.89
N PRO A 191 25.96 -5.04 -1.76
CA PRO A 191 26.96 -4.87 -0.71
C PRO A 191 26.32 -5.11 0.65
N VAL A 192 26.97 -5.93 1.50
CA VAL A 192 26.55 -6.11 2.88
C VAL A 192 26.76 -4.79 3.61
N ALA A 193 25.72 -4.26 4.25
CA ALA A 193 25.84 -3.06 5.07
C ALA A 193 26.78 -3.34 6.25
N ASP A 194 27.69 -2.40 6.53
CA ASP A 194 28.63 -2.53 7.64
C ASP A 194 27.88 -2.55 8.98
N ASN A 195 28.22 -3.47 9.88
CA ASN A 195 27.48 -3.73 11.13
C ASN A 195 27.88 -2.79 12.28
N GLY A 196 28.89 -1.93 12.12
CA GLY A 196 29.41 -1.09 13.21
C GLY A 196 28.49 0.05 13.65
N GLY A 197 28.26 0.19 14.97
CA GLY A 197 27.95 1.48 15.62
C GLY A 197 26.51 2.03 15.61
N PHE A 198 25.52 1.32 15.07
CA PHE A 198 24.12 1.79 15.14
C PHE A 198 23.49 1.53 16.50
N ALA A 199 22.84 2.55 17.05
CA ALA A 199 22.07 2.46 18.28
C ALA A 199 20.68 3.06 18.07
N TRP A 200 19.65 2.43 18.60
CA TRP A 200 18.31 3.02 18.60
C TRP A 200 18.24 4.19 19.57
N THR A 201 17.73 5.33 19.08
CA THR A 201 17.41 6.50 19.90
C THR A 201 15.97 6.90 19.62
N PRO A 202 15.29 7.61 20.55
CA PRO A 202 13.96 8.13 20.29
C PRO A 202 13.87 8.97 19.01
N ALA A 203 14.91 9.76 18.70
CA ALA A 203 14.96 10.55 17.47
C ALA A 203 14.99 9.69 16.20
N ARG A 204 15.70 8.55 16.23
CA ARG A 204 15.77 7.59 15.12
C ARG A 204 14.49 6.76 14.95
N ALA A 205 13.67 6.65 16.00
CA ALA A 205 12.37 5.96 15.94
C ALA A 205 11.23 6.84 15.37
N VAL A 206 11.33 8.18 15.53
CA VAL A 206 10.29 9.13 15.08
C VAL A 206 9.88 8.96 13.60
N PRO A 207 10.79 8.84 12.62
CA PRO A 207 10.38 8.70 11.22
C PRO A 207 9.58 7.43 10.95
N LEU A 208 9.95 6.32 11.58
CA LEU A 208 9.25 5.04 11.43
C LEU A 208 7.87 5.09 12.08
N LEU A 209 7.78 5.63 13.30
CA LEU A 209 6.51 5.77 13.99
C LEU A 209 5.58 6.76 13.27
N ALA A 210 6.11 7.87 12.75
CA ALA A 210 5.35 8.82 11.96
C ALA A 210 4.83 8.17 10.66
N ALA A 211 5.68 7.46 9.92
CA ALA A 211 5.27 6.75 8.71
C ALA A 211 4.19 5.71 9.03
N PHE A 212 4.40 4.88 10.05
CA PHE A 212 3.41 3.91 10.52
C PHE A 212 2.06 4.57 10.82
N LEU A 213 2.02 5.61 11.65
CA LEU A 213 0.77 6.27 12.06
C LEU A 213 0.06 6.98 10.89
N GLN A 214 0.82 7.64 10.01
CA GLN A 214 0.26 8.27 8.82
C GLN A 214 -0.37 7.22 7.88
N LEU A 215 0.30 6.08 7.71
CA LEU A 215 -0.21 5.00 6.87
C LEU A 215 -1.35 4.22 7.56
N SER A 216 -1.40 4.15 8.90
CA SER A 216 -2.56 3.65 9.64
C SER A 216 -3.79 4.54 9.48
N THR A 217 -3.58 5.86 9.46
CA THR A 217 -4.64 6.84 9.12
C THR A 217 -5.22 6.53 7.74
N LEU A 218 -4.32 6.39 6.76
CA LEU A 218 -4.65 6.07 5.36
C LEU A 218 -5.37 4.73 5.22
N GLY A 219 -4.79 3.67 5.76
CA GLY A 219 -5.34 2.32 5.70
C GLY A 219 -6.73 2.21 6.34
N ALA A 220 -6.93 2.82 7.52
CA ALA A 220 -8.19 2.77 8.24
C ALA A 220 -9.37 3.28 7.40
N LEU A 221 -9.23 4.44 6.75
CA LEU A 221 -10.29 4.95 5.87
C LEU A 221 -10.37 4.17 4.56
N TRP A 222 -9.23 3.83 3.96
CA TRP A 222 -9.18 3.18 2.64
C TRP A 222 -10.03 1.92 2.58
N ALA A 223 -9.84 1.01 3.54
CA ALA A 223 -10.56 -0.26 3.56
C ALA A 223 -12.09 -0.10 3.65
N TYR A 224 -12.57 1.01 4.23
CA TYR A 224 -13.98 1.30 4.44
C TYR A 224 -14.53 2.38 3.48
N VAL A 225 -13.81 2.72 2.41
CA VAL A 225 -14.29 3.71 1.41
C VAL A 225 -15.63 3.29 0.82
N GLU A 226 -15.84 2.00 0.53
CA GLU A 226 -17.11 1.50 0.00
C GLU A 226 -18.29 1.83 0.93
N PRO A 227 -18.39 1.28 2.16
CA PRO A 227 -19.53 1.55 3.03
C PRO A 227 -19.69 3.04 3.38
N LEU A 228 -18.59 3.79 3.56
CA LEU A 228 -18.65 5.23 3.85
C LEU A 228 -19.18 6.03 2.64
N GLY A 229 -18.80 5.64 1.42
CA GLY A 229 -19.29 6.28 0.20
C GLY A 229 -20.78 6.03 -0.04
N ARG A 230 -21.27 4.83 0.28
CA ARG A 230 -22.70 4.49 0.22
C ARG A 230 -23.50 5.33 1.21
N ASP A 231 -23.01 5.51 2.43
CA ASP A 231 -23.62 6.38 3.46
C ASP A 231 -23.64 7.86 3.02
N ALA A 232 -22.61 8.30 2.28
CA ALA A 232 -22.57 9.62 1.67
C ALA A 232 -23.54 9.79 0.48
N GLY A 233 -24.19 8.72 0.03
CA GLY A 233 -25.20 8.72 -1.05
C GLY A 233 -24.66 8.36 -2.44
N LEU A 234 -23.44 7.80 -2.54
CA LEU A 234 -22.94 7.27 -3.82
C LEU A 234 -23.59 5.92 -4.15
N SER A 235 -23.72 5.61 -5.44
CA SER A 235 -23.99 4.26 -5.91
C SER A 235 -22.74 3.37 -5.75
N ALA A 236 -22.90 2.05 -5.71
CA ALA A 236 -21.78 1.10 -5.65
C ALA A 236 -20.75 1.37 -6.76
N THR A 237 -21.22 1.41 -8.02
CA THR A 237 -20.38 1.81 -9.16
C THR A 237 -19.73 3.17 -8.97
N GLY A 238 -20.43 4.16 -8.39
CA GLY A 238 -19.90 5.48 -8.11
C GLY A 238 -18.72 5.45 -7.12
N VAL A 239 -18.79 4.63 -6.07
CA VAL A 239 -17.68 4.46 -5.12
C VAL A 239 -16.52 3.72 -5.77
N GLN A 240 -16.79 2.71 -6.59
CA GLN A 240 -15.73 1.96 -7.30
C GLN A 240 -15.00 2.85 -8.31
N THR A 241 -15.73 3.70 -9.04
CA THR A 241 -15.13 4.73 -9.91
C THR A 241 -14.32 5.74 -9.09
N LEU A 242 -14.80 6.14 -7.90
CA LEU A 242 -14.04 7.00 -6.99
C LEU A 242 -12.73 6.36 -6.54
N VAL A 243 -12.73 5.08 -6.16
CA VAL A 243 -11.52 4.34 -5.78
C VAL A 243 -10.50 4.35 -6.93
N ALA A 244 -10.95 4.07 -8.16
CA ALA A 244 -10.10 4.14 -9.35
C ALA A 244 -9.56 5.56 -9.61
N ALA A 245 -10.39 6.58 -9.45
CA ALA A 245 -9.97 7.99 -9.57
C ALA A 245 -8.94 8.38 -8.49
N CYS A 246 -9.14 7.93 -7.24
CA CYS A 246 -8.20 8.11 -6.13
C CYS A 246 -6.84 7.49 -6.43
N LEU A 247 -6.79 6.29 -7.03
CA LEU A 247 -5.53 5.69 -7.49
C LEU A 247 -4.84 6.58 -8.55
N GLY A 248 -5.58 7.14 -9.50
CA GLY A 248 -5.04 8.13 -10.44
C GLY A 248 -4.47 9.38 -9.75
N ILE A 249 -5.20 9.92 -8.76
CA ILE A 249 -4.78 11.11 -7.99
C ILE A 249 -3.52 10.82 -7.15
N GLN A 250 -3.37 9.60 -6.62
CA GLN A 250 -2.17 9.17 -5.91
C GLN A 250 -0.90 9.36 -6.77
N VAL A 251 -0.95 9.04 -8.07
CA VAL A 251 0.18 9.24 -8.98
C VAL A 251 0.59 10.71 -9.06
N VAL A 252 -0.38 11.62 -9.11
CA VAL A 252 -0.16 13.07 -9.09
C VAL A 252 0.49 13.48 -7.76
N GLY A 253 -0.06 13.01 -6.64
CA GLY A 253 0.48 13.25 -5.30
C GLY A 253 1.94 12.82 -5.16
N GLY A 254 2.25 11.58 -5.54
CA GLY A 254 3.62 11.04 -5.49
C GLY A 254 4.60 11.81 -6.38
N SER A 255 4.15 12.26 -7.56
CA SER A 255 4.95 13.08 -8.48
C SER A 255 5.26 14.46 -7.87
N CYS A 256 4.25 15.14 -7.31
CA CYS A 256 4.41 16.41 -6.61
C CYS A 256 5.34 16.27 -5.40
N GLY A 257 5.16 15.22 -4.60
CA GLY A 257 5.99 14.95 -3.42
C GLY A 257 7.45 14.73 -3.80
N SER A 258 7.70 13.94 -4.86
CA SER A 258 9.05 13.65 -5.36
C SER A 258 9.75 14.89 -5.93
N ALA A 259 9.01 15.82 -6.51
CA ALA A 259 9.56 17.09 -6.98
C ALA A 259 9.91 18.04 -5.83
N LEU A 260 9.06 18.11 -4.80
CA LEU A 260 9.18 19.07 -3.69
C LEU A 260 10.12 18.60 -2.57
N VAL A 261 10.36 17.30 -2.42
CA VAL A 261 11.20 16.75 -1.33
C VAL A 261 12.65 17.28 -1.34
N ARG A 262 13.12 17.78 -2.49
CA ARG A 262 14.47 18.35 -2.63
C ARG A 262 14.56 19.79 -2.13
N THR A 263 13.46 20.52 -2.09
CA THR A 263 13.43 21.97 -1.81
C THR A 263 12.77 22.31 -0.48
N VAL A 264 11.89 21.44 0.04
CA VAL A 264 11.15 21.66 1.28
C VAL A 264 11.58 20.67 2.35
N GLY A 265 11.79 21.14 3.59
CA GLY A 265 12.15 20.28 4.72
C GLY A 265 11.02 19.32 5.11
N ALA A 266 11.36 18.08 5.44
CA ALA A 266 10.37 17.03 5.71
C ALA A 266 9.35 17.37 6.83
N PRO A 267 9.76 17.91 8.01
CA PRO A 267 8.79 18.25 9.04
C PRO A 267 7.78 19.33 8.63
N ALA A 268 8.18 20.26 7.76
CA ALA A 268 7.31 21.34 7.28
C ALA A 268 6.17 20.83 6.37
N VAL A 269 6.32 19.62 5.81
CA VAL A 269 5.30 18.97 4.99
C VAL A 269 4.55 17.91 5.77
N LEU A 270 5.27 17.03 6.49
CA LEU A 270 4.67 15.89 7.18
C LEU A 270 3.72 16.31 8.31
N LEU A 271 4.01 17.39 9.03
CA LEU A 271 3.16 17.84 10.14
C LEU A 271 1.82 18.43 9.63
N PRO A 272 1.80 19.40 8.69
CA PRO A 272 0.54 19.85 8.09
C PRO A 272 -0.22 18.74 7.36
N ALA A 273 0.48 17.83 6.66
CA ALA A 273 -0.17 16.70 6.00
C ALA A 273 -0.85 15.77 7.00
N SER A 274 -0.24 15.50 8.17
CA SER A 274 -0.85 14.67 9.23
C SER A 274 -2.09 15.34 9.83
N LEU A 275 -2.03 16.66 10.06
CA LEU A 275 -3.18 17.45 10.49
C LEU A 275 -4.31 17.37 9.47
N LEU A 276 -3.98 17.51 8.18
CA LEU A 276 -4.94 17.48 7.10
C LEU A 276 -5.57 16.09 6.93
N LEU A 277 -4.79 15.01 7.03
CA LEU A 277 -5.31 13.65 7.02
C LEU A 277 -6.32 13.42 8.16
N GLY A 278 -5.99 13.86 9.38
CA GLY A 278 -6.91 13.78 10.52
C GLY A 278 -8.16 14.63 10.35
N ALA A 279 -8.03 15.86 9.82
CA ALA A 279 -9.15 16.75 9.55
C ALA A 279 -10.08 16.21 8.45
N VAL A 280 -9.51 15.64 7.38
CA VAL A 280 -10.27 14.95 6.34
C VAL A 280 -11.06 13.80 6.95
N ALA A 281 -10.42 12.98 7.79
CA ALA A 281 -11.09 11.88 8.48
C ALA A 281 -12.26 12.37 9.34
N LEU A 282 -12.06 13.39 10.16
CA LEU A 282 -13.13 13.98 10.99
C LEU A 282 -14.27 14.61 10.18
N SER A 283 -14.02 14.96 8.91
CA SER A 283 -15.02 15.58 8.03
C SER A 283 -15.90 14.55 7.32
N VAL A 284 -15.48 13.29 7.21
CA VAL A 284 -16.22 12.23 6.51
C VAL A 284 -17.64 12.02 7.10
N PRO A 285 -17.85 11.94 8.43
CA PRO A 285 -19.19 11.75 8.98
C PRO A 285 -20.20 12.85 8.60
N ALA A 286 -19.74 14.07 8.37
CA ALA A 286 -20.60 15.18 7.95
C ALA A 286 -21.13 15.05 6.51
N THR A 287 -20.63 14.06 5.74
CA THR A 287 -21.08 13.78 4.38
C THR A 287 -22.22 12.76 4.32
N ALA A 288 -22.53 12.10 5.44
CA ALA A 288 -23.61 11.13 5.53
C ALA A 288 -24.97 11.76 5.18
N GLY A 289 -25.83 10.99 4.49
CA GLY A 289 -27.18 11.44 4.16
C GLY A 289 -27.28 12.37 2.92
N GLY A 290 -26.31 12.30 2.00
CA GLY A 290 -26.40 12.96 0.68
C GLY A 290 -25.26 13.94 0.34
N GLY A 291 -24.15 13.91 1.08
CA GLY A 291 -22.96 14.75 0.85
C GLY A 291 -21.96 14.20 -0.17
N ALA A 292 -22.41 13.45 -1.18
CA ALA A 292 -21.57 12.71 -2.13
C ALA A 292 -20.42 13.53 -2.73
N THR A 293 -20.68 14.78 -3.17
CA THR A 293 -19.64 15.65 -3.73
C THR A 293 -18.55 15.99 -2.70
N ALA A 294 -18.93 16.27 -1.45
CA ALA A 294 -17.97 16.54 -0.39
C ALA A 294 -17.13 15.29 -0.08
N PHE A 295 -17.76 14.11 -0.03
CA PHE A 295 -17.07 12.84 0.17
C PHE A 295 -16.03 12.57 -0.94
N VAL A 296 -16.40 12.77 -2.21
CA VAL A 296 -15.49 12.64 -3.36
C VAL A 296 -14.28 13.55 -3.22
N LEU A 297 -14.48 14.82 -2.85
CA LEU A 297 -13.39 15.78 -2.65
C LEU A 297 -12.47 15.39 -1.49
N LEU A 298 -13.04 14.92 -0.38
CA LEU A 298 -12.28 14.42 0.78
C LEU A 298 -11.43 13.19 0.40
N CYS A 299 -12.01 12.21 -0.28
CA CYS A 299 -11.29 11.03 -0.77
C CYS A 299 -10.19 11.39 -1.78
N GLY A 300 -10.43 12.37 -2.66
CA GLY A 300 -9.42 12.87 -3.59
C GLY A 300 -8.22 13.50 -2.88
N LEU A 301 -8.48 14.36 -1.89
CA LEU A 301 -7.42 14.97 -1.08
C LEU A 301 -6.64 13.91 -0.27
N PHE A 302 -7.37 12.95 0.32
CA PHE A 302 -6.79 11.85 1.06
C PHE A 302 -5.86 10.99 0.18
N ALA A 303 -6.32 10.65 -1.02
CA ALA A 303 -5.55 9.92 -2.01
C ALA A 303 -4.32 10.70 -2.48
N PHE A 304 -4.43 12.00 -2.72
CA PHE A 304 -3.28 12.85 -3.05
C PHE A 304 -2.21 12.79 -1.95
N LEU A 305 -2.64 12.98 -0.69
CA LEU A 305 -1.74 12.99 0.47
C LEU A 305 -1.02 11.66 0.65
N TRP A 306 -1.66 10.53 0.35
CA TRP A 306 -1.09 9.20 0.51
C TRP A 306 0.28 9.08 -0.12
N LEU A 307 0.41 9.27 -1.44
CA LEU A 307 1.71 9.15 -2.09
C LEU A 307 2.55 10.42 -1.97
N PHE A 308 1.94 11.59 -1.78
CA PHE A 308 2.65 12.85 -1.60
C PHE A 308 3.61 12.85 -0.41
N ILE A 309 3.21 12.28 0.72
CA ILE A 309 4.04 12.27 1.95
C ILE A 309 5.18 11.26 1.91
N THR A 310 5.13 10.24 1.05
CA THR A 310 6.07 9.12 1.07
C THR A 310 7.54 9.52 0.86
N PRO A 311 7.90 10.44 -0.06
CA PRO A 311 9.30 10.84 -0.23
C PRO A 311 9.80 11.63 0.99
N PHE A 312 8.92 12.40 1.64
CA PHE A 312 9.26 13.16 2.85
C PHE A 312 9.46 12.26 4.07
N GLN A 313 8.71 11.17 4.21
CA GLN A 313 8.96 10.15 5.25
C GLN A 313 10.36 9.55 5.11
N MET A 314 10.74 9.20 3.87
CA MET A 314 12.09 8.71 3.56
C MET A 314 13.15 9.78 3.85
N ARG A 315 12.90 11.04 3.47
CA ARG A 315 13.81 12.15 3.75
C ARG A 315 14.02 12.36 5.25
N LEU A 316 12.96 12.35 6.04
CA LEU A 316 13.03 12.49 7.49
C LEU A 316 13.87 11.37 8.13
N ALA A 317 13.79 10.15 7.59
CA ALA A 317 14.61 9.04 8.04
C ALA A 317 16.12 9.26 7.76
N PHE A 318 16.47 9.75 6.58
CA PHE A 318 17.86 10.12 6.25
C PHE A 318 18.37 11.30 7.07
N ASP A 319 17.52 12.28 7.38
CA ASP A 319 17.92 13.45 8.18
C ASP A 319 18.33 13.04 9.62
N VAL A 320 17.73 11.99 10.19
CA VAL A 320 18.09 11.49 11.54
C VAL A 320 19.12 10.36 11.54
N ASP A 321 19.29 9.69 10.41
CA ASP A 321 20.26 8.62 10.20
C ASP A 321 20.81 8.65 8.77
N PRO A 322 21.91 9.38 8.54
CA PRO A 322 22.56 9.46 7.24
C PRO A 322 23.09 8.11 6.72
N SER A 323 23.23 7.09 7.59
CA SER A 323 23.65 5.76 7.16
C SER A 323 22.57 5.00 6.39
N GLY A 324 21.32 5.48 6.44
CA GLY A 324 20.19 4.90 5.70
C GLY A 324 19.59 3.66 6.37
N ARG A 325 20.02 3.26 7.58
CA ARG A 325 19.44 2.10 8.27
C ARG A 325 18.00 2.36 8.67
N VAL A 326 17.68 3.55 9.21
CA VAL A 326 16.28 3.93 9.48
C VAL A 326 15.48 4.02 8.17
N ALA A 327 16.06 4.64 7.13
CA ALA A 327 15.43 4.76 5.82
C ALA A 327 15.05 3.40 5.22
N SER A 328 15.89 2.37 5.39
CA SER A 328 15.62 1.00 4.93
C SER A 328 14.39 0.35 5.56
N LEU A 329 13.97 0.80 6.75
CA LEU A 329 12.82 0.27 7.49
C LEU A 329 11.52 1.04 7.21
N VAL A 330 11.58 2.19 6.53
CA VAL A 330 10.41 3.02 6.23
C VAL A 330 9.34 2.24 5.43
N PRO A 331 9.67 1.49 4.36
CA PRO A 331 8.67 0.74 3.62
C PRO A 331 7.93 -0.31 4.47
N ALA A 332 8.64 -0.98 5.38
CA ALA A 332 8.03 -1.91 6.32
C ALA A 332 7.07 -1.19 7.27
N ALA A 333 7.50 -0.06 7.86
CA ALA A 333 6.65 0.74 8.73
C ALA A 333 5.38 1.25 8.02
N GLN A 334 5.51 1.67 6.76
CA GLN A 334 4.38 2.06 5.92
C GLN A 334 3.40 0.90 5.73
N LEU A 335 3.90 -0.27 5.32
CA LEU A 335 3.06 -1.43 5.02
C LEU A 335 2.33 -1.95 6.27
N PHE A 336 3.02 -2.04 7.41
CA PHE A 336 2.39 -2.37 8.69
C PHE A 336 1.39 -1.30 9.14
N GLY A 337 1.63 -0.02 8.83
CA GLY A 337 0.65 1.04 9.05
C GLY A 337 -0.64 0.78 8.26
N ILE A 338 -0.51 0.55 6.96
CA ILE A 338 -1.67 0.26 6.07
C ILE A 338 -2.47 -0.94 6.60
N ALA A 339 -1.81 -1.99 7.12
CA ALA A 339 -2.49 -3.14 7.71
C ALA A 339 -3.13 -2.86 9.08
N CYS A 340 -2.47 -2.07 9.92
CA CYS A 340 -2.92 -1.76 11.28
C CYS A 340 -4.20 -0.91 11.28
N GLY A 341 -4.31 0.04 10.35
CA GLY A 341 -5.47 0.92 10.24
C GLY A 341 -6.81 0.17 10.19
N PRO A 342 -7.04 -0.69 9.16
CA PRO A 342 -8.26 -1.49 9.03
C PRO A 342 -8.49 -2.42 10.21
N LEU A 343 -7.44 -3.06 10.75
CA LEU A 343 -7.57 -3.95 11.90
C LEU A 343 -8.10 -3.22 13.13
N VAL A 344 -7.49 -2.07 13.46
CA VAL A 344 -7.96 -1.30 14.62
C VAL A 344 -9.36 -0.77 14.36
N ALA A 345 -9.64 -0.29 13.14
CA ALA A 345 -10.98 0.14 12.75
C ALA A 345 -12.03 -0.96 12.95
N SER A 346 -11.73 -2.22 12.58
CA SER A 346 -12.69 -3.33 12.72
C SER A 346 -13.14 -3.62 14.15
N PHE A 347 -12.34 -3.27 15.17
CA PHE A 347 -12.75 -3.44 16.57
C PHE A 347 -13.79 -2.41 17.05
N PHE A 348 -13.97 -1.32 16.31
CA PHE A 348 -14.93 -0.26 16.64
C PHE A 348 -16.13 -0.24 15.70
N VAL A 349 -16.17 -1.12 14.70
CA VAL A 349 -17.33 -1.25 13.82
C VAL A 349 -18.31 -2.24 14.43
N GLU A 350 -19.53 -1.78 14.69
CA GLU A 350 -20.62 -2.57 15.23
C GLU A 350 -21.78 -2.63 14.24
N GLY A 351 -22.29 -3.83 13.97
CA GLY A 351 -23.41 -4.05 13.04
C GLY A 351 -23.08 -3.58 11.62
N GLU A 352 -23.96 -2.76 11.04
CA GLU A 352 -23.86 -2.27 9.65
C GLU A 352 -23.28 -0.84 9.56
N GLN A 353 -22.79 -0.26 10.65
CA GLN A 353 -22.39 1.16 10.68
C GLN A 353 -20.87 1.35 10.75
N ALA A 354 -20.29 1.86 9.67
CA ALA A 354 -18.86 2.21 9.61
C ALA A 354 -18.52 3.59 10.23
N GLN A 355 -19.45 4.21 10.99
CA GLN A 355 -19.33 5.60 11.46
C GLN A 355 -18.18 5.83 12.45
N ALA A 356 -17.70 4.78 13.13
CA ALA A 356 -16.56 4.87 14.03
C ALA A 356 -15.20 4.90 13.30
N VAL A 357 -15.14 4.42 12.05
CA VAL A 357 -13.88 4.30 11.29
C VAL A 357 -13.18 5.65 11.08
N PRO A 358 -13.89 6.74 10.70
CA PRO A 358 -13.23 8.03 10.54
C PRO A 358 -12.65 8.58 11.85
N LEU A 359 -13.23 8.25 13.02
CA LEU A 359 -12.67 8.64 14.32
C LEU A 359 -11.37 7.88 14.63
N VAL A 360 -11.32 6.57 14.35
CA VAL A 360 -10.10 5.76 14.49
C VAL A 360 -8.99 6.30 13.58
N SER A 361 -9.33 6.59 12.31
CA SER A 361 -8.40 7.22 11.37
C SER A 361 -7.89 8.57 11.89
N ALA A 362 -8.79 9.44 12.35
CA ALA A 362 -8.42 10.72 12.93
C ALA A 362 -7.51 10.59 14.16
N ALA A 363 -7.72 9.58 15.00
CA ALA A 363 -6.88 9.31 16.15
C ALA A 363 -5.43 8.94 15.75
N PHE A 364 -5.26 8.13 14.70
CA PHE A 364 -3.93 7.86 14.13
C PHE A 364 -3.29 9.14 13.56
N GLY A 365 -4.07 9.98 12.87
CA GLY A 365 -3.60 11.26 12.34
C GLY A 365 -3.13 12.20 13.44
N ALA A 366 -3.90 12.31 14.52
CA ALA A 366 -3.54 13.08 15.71
C ALA A 366 -2.28 12.53 16.39
N ALA A 367 -2.16 11.21 16.52
CA ALA A 367 -0.96 10.58 17.06
C ALA A 367 0.28 10.87 16.19
N ALA A 368 0.15 10.85 14.86
CA ALA A 368 1.24 11.21 13.94
C ALA A 368 1.69 12.67 14.15
N VAL A 369 0.74 13.60 14.32
CA VAL A 369 1.02 15.01 14.64
C VAL A 369 1.80 15.12 15.95
N LEU A 370 1.35 14.43 17.00
CA LEU A 370 2.03 14.45 18.30
C LEU A 370 3.47 13.94 18.18
N VAL A 371 3.69 12.81 17.50
CA VAL A 371 5.02 12.23 17.30
C VAL A 371 5.95 13.17 16.55
N LEU A 372 5.47 13.79 15.46
CA LEU A 372 6.25 14.74 14.67
C LEU A 372 6.53 16.05 15.42
N ALA A 373 5.55 16.58 16.15
CA ALA A 373 5.72 17.78 16.97
C ALA A 373 6.74 17.56 18.10
N LEU A 374 6.66 16.44 18.81
CA LEU A 374 7.63 16.10 19.85
C LEU A 374 9.03 15.86 19.27
N GLY A 375 9.12 15.21 18.09
CA GLY A 375 10.37 15.00 17.37
C GLY A 375 11.06 16.31 17.00
N THR A 376 10.31 17.25 16.41
CA THR A 376 10.84 18.57 16.00
C THR A 376 11.29 19.43 17.17
N VAL A 377 10.53 19.45 18.28
CA VAL A 377 10.93 20.18 19.51
C VAL A 377 12.23 19.62 20.08
N ARG A 378 12.38 18.29 20.13
CA ARG A 378 13.61 17.64 20.62
C ARG A 378 14.82 17.96 19.76
N GLN A 379 14.68 17.91 18.43
CA GLN A 379 15.76 18.27 17.51
C GLN A 379 16.21 19.74 17.68
N ARG A 380 15.26 20.67 17.81
CA ARG A 380 15.59 22.09 18.04
C ARG A 380 16.34 22.31 19.35
N ARG A 381 15.96 21.60 20.43
CA ARG A 381 16.65 21.70 21.72
C ARG A 381 18.08 21.15 21.67
N ALA A 382 18.30 20.05 20.93
CA ALA A 382 19.62 19.46 20.77
C ALA A 382 20.58 20.31 19.91
N LEU A 383 20.06 21.22 19.08
CA LEU A 383 20.85 22.17 18.29
C LEU A 383 21.13 23.48 19.03
N ALA A 384 20.40 23.76 20.11
CA ALA A 384 20.47 25.01 20.87
C ALA A 384 21.28 24.92 22.17
N GLY A 385 21.66 23.71 22.59
CA GLY A 385 22.57 23.45 23.70
C GLY A 385 23.78 22.69 23.20
#